data_AF-A0A846SS90-F1
#
_entry.id   AF-A0A846SS90-F1
#
_cell.length_a   1.000
_cell.length_b   1.000
_cell.length_c   1.000
_cell.angle_alpha   90.00
_cell.angle_beta   90.00
_cell.angle_gamma   90.00
#
_symmetry.space_group_name_H-M   'P 1'
#
loop_
_entity.id
_entity.type
_entity.pdbx_description
1 polymer ?
#
loop_
_entity_poly.entity_id
_entity_poly.type
_entity_poly.pdbx_seq_one_letter_code
_entity_poly.pdbx_strand_id
1 'polypeptide(L)'
;MNIVEILIYFVFAFIIGALVLGLLTGWDYLGAYGRVRDTLLAPKADQFESIERADLLGVLIPFREECLRREGLHRTTLFLEGEGVLSKDTLIADIKTVSLCSSLPSESAGCGVGEAFASIAQKQLPAVLTFTCERGSITVT
;
A
#
# COMPACT_ATOMS: atom_id res chain seq x y z
N MET A 1 39.74 -40.75 -10.86
CA MET A 1 38.49 -40.18 -10.31
C MET A 1 38.86 -39.46 -9.03
N ASN A 2 38.82 -38.12 -9.06
CA ASN A 2 39.27 -37.31 -7.93
C ASN A 2 38.16 -37.24 -6.87
N ILE A 3 38.52 -37.16 -5.58
CA ILE A 3 37.57 -37.06 -4.45
C ILE A 3 36.52 -35.96 -4.67
N VAL A 4 36.92 -34.86 -5.29
CA VAL A 4 36.03 -33.73 -5.63
C VAL A 4 34.92 -34.14 -6.59
N GLU A 5 35.23 -34.95 -7.60
CA GLU A 5 34.29 -35.41 -8.62
C GLU A 5 33.22 -36.34 -8.00
N ILE A 6 33.64 -37.22 -7.09
CA ILE A 6 32.76 -38.09 -6.33
C ILE A 6 31.82 -37.27 -5.45
N LEU A 7 32.35 -36.24 -4.78
CA LEU A 7 31.57 -35.38 -3.90
C LEU A 7 30.50 -34.59 -4.68
N ILE A 8 30.84 -34.14 -5.89
CA ILE A 8 29.88 -33.50 -6.81
C ILE A 8 28.76 -34.48 -7.19
N TYR A 9 29.09 -35.72 -7.56
CA TYR A 9 28.08 -36.71 -7.89
C TYR A 9 27.14 -37.05 -6.72
N PHE A 10 27.65 -37.10 -5.48
CA PHE A 10 26.81 -37.30 -4.29
C PHE A 10 25.85 -36.14 -4.06
N VAL A 11 26.30 -34.90 -4.24
CA VAL A 11 25.44 -33.71 -4.07
C VAL A 11 24.32 -33.70 -5.13
N PHE A 12 24.66 -33.98 -6.40
CA PHE A 12 23.64 -34.06 -7.45
C PHE A 12 22.64 -35.20 -7.22
N ALA A 13 23.11 -36.38 -6.79
CA ALA A 13 22.25 -37.51 -6.47
C ALA A 13 21.30 -37.17 -5.30
N PHE A 14 21.77 -36.44 -4.28
CA PHE A 14 20.93 -36.00 -3.17
C PHE A 14 19.85 -35.01 -3.60
N ILE A 15 20.20 -34.02 -4.43
CA ILE A 15 19.24 -33.04 -4.96
C ILE A 15 18.17 -33.74 -5.80
N ILE A 16 18.55 -34.63 -6.71
CA ILE A 16 17.62 -35.37 -7.56
C ILE A 16 16.74 -36.29 -6.70
N GLY A 17 17.32 -36.98 -5.72
CA GLY A 17 16.60 -37.84 -4.79
C GLY A 17 15.57 -37.08 -3.95
N ALA A 18 15.93 -35.90 -3.44
CA ALA A 18 15.01 -35.03 -2.70
C ALA A 18 13.87 -34.52 -3.60
N LEU A 19 14.15 -34.24 -4.87
CA LEU A 19 13.17 -33.75 -5.84
C LEU A 19 12.16 -34.85 -6.23
N VAL A 20 12.64 -36.08 -6.44
CA VAL A 20 11.78 -37.25 -6.70
C VAL A 20 10.96 -37.63 -5.47
N LEU A 21 11.56 -37.63 -4.29
CA LEU A 21 10.84 -37.87 -3.02
C LEU A 21 9.77 -36.80 -2.79
N GLY A 22 10.09 -35.51 -3.02
CA GLY A 22 9.10 -34.43 -2.93
C GLY A 22 7.96 -34.55 -3.93
N LEU A 23 8.21 -35.12 -5.11
CA LEU A 23 7.18 -35.39 -6.12
C LEU A 23 6.28 -36.57 -5.72
N LEU A 24 6.87 -37.62 -5.13
CA LEU A 24 6.14 -38.83 -4.70
C LEU A 24 5.34 -38.61 -3.41
N THR A 25 5.81 -37.77 -2.49
CA THR A 25 5.08 -37.45 -1.25
C THR A 25 3.93 -36.46 -1.46
N GLY A 26 3.65 -36.08 -2.71
CA GLY A 26 2.63 -35.09 -3.05
C GLY A 26 2.94 -33.75 -2.40
N TRP A 27 4.23 -33.43 -2.22
CA TRP A 27 4.62 -32.16 -1.62
C TRP A 27 4.11 -31.08 -2.55
N ASP A 28 3.08 -30.38 -2.09
CA ASP A 28 2.35 -29.39 -2.85
C ASP A 28 3.28 -28.19 -3.09
N TYR A 29 4.18 -28.34 -4.05
CA TYR A 29 5.18 -27.34 -4.41
C TYR A 29 4.46 -26.09 -4.91
N LEU A 30 3.28 -26.24 -5.52
CA LEU A 30 2.40 -25.15 -5.92
C LEU A 30 1.76 -24.45 -4.70
N GLY A 31 1.34 -25.19 -3.68
CA GLY A 31 0.79 -24.62 -2.43
C GLY A 31 1.86 -24.07 -1.48
N ALA A 32 3.08 -24.59 -1.52
CA ALA A 32 4.23 -24.05 -0.78
C ALA A 32 4.81 -22.83 -1.48
N TYR A 33 4.96 -22.87 -2.82
CA TYR A 33 5.29 -21.68 -3.62
C TYR A 33 4.18 -20.65 -3.56
N GLY A 34 2.91 -21.07 -3.57
CA GLY A 34 1.75 -20.22 -3.35
C GLY A 34 1.82 -19.54 -1.99
N ARG A 35 2.06 -20.29 -0.90
CA ARG A 35 2.24 -19.71 0.44
C ARG A 35 3.47 -18.80 0.54
N VAL A 36 4.61 -19.15 -0.05
CA VAL A 36 5.82 -18.33 0.00
C VAL A 36 5.66 -17.08 -0.87
N ARG A 37 5.05 -17.19 -2.05
CA ARG A 37 4.66 -16.05 -2.90
C ARG A 37 3.63 -15.20 -2.17
N ASP A 38 2.64 -15.76 -1.51
CA ASP A 38 1.63 -14.99 -0.81
C ASP A 38 2.18 -14.40 0.51
N THR A 39 3.26 -14.96 1.08
CA THR A 39 3.93 -14.40 2.26
C THR A 39 5.00 -13.35 1.90
N LEU A 40 5.67 -13.49 0.75
CA LEU A 40 6.78 -12.61 0.32
C LEU A 40 6.38 -11.59 -0.77
N LEU A 41 5.39 -11.92 -1.59
CA LEU A 41 4.97 -11.19 -2.81
C LEU A 41 3.48 -10.83 -2.81
N ALA A 42 2.63 -11.31 -1.90
CA ALA A 42 1.32 -10.68 -1.73
C ALA A 42 1.56 -9.25 -1.25
N PRO A 43 0.86 -8.25 -1.82
CA PRO A 43 0.85 -6.92 -1.26
C PRO A 43 0.38 -7.07 0.19
N LYS A 44 1.25 -6.69 1.13
CA LYS A 44 1.02 -6.85 2.56
C LYS A 44 -0.23 -6.07 2.97
N ALA A 45 -1.39 -6.69 2.87
CA ALA A 45 -2.64 -6.15 3.40
C ALA A 45 -2.53 -5.97 4.93
N ASP A 46 -1.68 -6.75 5.59
CA ASP A 46 -1.46 -6.70 7.05
C ASP A 46 -0.46 -5.61 7.51
N GLN A 47 0.03 -4.74 6.63
CA GLN A 47 0.92 -3.61 7.04
C GLN A 47 0.29 -2.23 6.95
N PHE A 48 -0.94 -2.13 6.43
CA PHE A 48 -1.64 -0.86 6.29
C PHE A 48 -2.93 -0.91 7.08
N GLU A 49 -3.24 0.15 7.81
CA GLU A 49 -4.56 0.32 8.40
C GLU A 49 -5.57 0.40 7.24
N SER A 50 -6.45 -0.60 7.15
CA SER A 50 -7.54 -0.62 6.17
C SER A 50 -8.64 0.31 6.65
N ILE A 51 -9.10 1.20 5.76
CA ILE A 51 -10.17 2.15 6.05
C ILE A 51 -11.20 2.13 4.92
N GLU A 52 -12.46 2.29 5.28
CA GLU A 52 -13.53 2.48 4.29
C GLU A 52 -13.46 3.88 3.69
N ARG A 53 -13.94 4.03 2.44
CA ARG A 53 -14.03 5.34 1.77
C ARG A 53 -14.77 6.40 2.60
N ALA A 54 -15.80 6.00 3.34
CA ALA A 54 -16.56 6.92 4.20
C ALA A 54 -15.70 7.51 5.33
N ASP A 55 -14.74 6.75 5.85
CA ASP A 55 -13.89 7.14 6.98
C ASP A 55 -12.63 7.89 6.56
N LEU A 56 -12.35 7.97 5.25
CA LEU A 56 -11.17 8.62 4.70
C LEU A 56 -10.98 10.06 5.20
N LEU A 57 -12.08 10.83 5.28
CA LEU A 57 -12.04 12.21 5.79
C LEU A 57 -11.68 12.26 7.28
N GLY A 58 -12.11 11.25 8.06
CA GLY A 58 -11.78 11.11 9.47
C GLY A 58 -10.29 10.90 9.72
N VAL A 59 -9.55 10.33 8.76
CA VAL A 59 -8.09 10.16 8.84
C VAL A 59 -7.33 11.34 8.24
N LEU A 60 -7.85 11.93 7.16
CA LEU A 60 -7.22 13.08 6.49
C LEU A 60 -7.15 14.35 7.34
N ILE A 61 -8.20 14.63 8.13
CA ILE A 61 -8.24 15.80 9.01
C ILE A 61 -7.12 15.76 10.07
N PRO A 62 -7.02 14.73 10.93
CA PRO A 62 -5.96 14.68 11.93
C PRO A 62 -4.57 14.60 11.29
N PHE A 63 -4.44 13.94 10.13
CA PHE A 63 -3.18 13.94 9.39
C PHE A 63 -2.77 15.35 8.93
N ARG A 64 -3.72 16.17 8.46
CA ARG A 64 -3.44 17.57 8.09
C ARG A 64 -3.11 18.42 9.30
N GLU A 65 -3.84 18.28 10.39
CA GLU A 65 -3.53 19.04 11.62
C GLU A 65 -2.12 18.74 12.12
N GLU A 66 -1.72 17.46 12.09
CA GLU A 66 -0.37 17.04 12.44
C GLU A 66 0.67 17.58 11.44
N CYS A 67 0.33 17.59 10.15
CA CYS A 67 1.14 18.16 9.07
C CYS A 67 1.41 19.66 9.24
N LEU A 68 0.43 20.43 9.75
CA LEU A 68 0.59 21.85 10.04
C LEU A 68 1.36 22.09 11.34
N ARG A 69 1.25 21.18 12.31
CA ARG A 69 1.96 21.29 13.60
C ARG A 69 3.42 20.87 13.53
N ARG A 70 3.76 19.88 12.69
CA ARG A 70 5.12 19.35 12.58
C ARG A 70 5.85 19.92 11.38
N GLU A 71 6.97 20.58 11.64
CA GLU A 71 7.93 20.97 10.60
C GLU A 71 8.77 19.76 10.18
N GLY A 72 8.21 18.87 9.36
CA GLY A 72 8.93 17.68 8.90
C GLY A 72 8.18 16.89 7.84
N LEU A 73 8.91 15.99 7.17
CA LEU A 73 8.31 15.05 6.22
C LEU A 73 7.59 13.95 6.99
N HIS A 74 6.26 13.89 6.86
CA HIS A 74 5.45 12.87 7.51
C HIS A 74 4.73 12.04 6.44
N ARG A 75 4.75 10.72 6.59
CA ARG A 75 4.10 9.81 5.66
C ARG A 75 3.24 8.82 6.43
N THR A 76 2.03 8.60 5.94
CA THR A 76 1.21 7.46 6.31
C THR A 76 0.75 6.73 5.06
N THR A 77 0.63 5.43 5.15
CA THR A 77 0.16 4.59 4.04
C THR A 77 -1.03 3.80 4.54
N LEU A 78 -2.13 3.88 3.82
CA LEU A 78 -3.41 3.29 4.17
C LEU A 78 -3.91 2.46 3.01
N PHE A 79 -4.68 1.43 3.31
CA PHE A 79 -5.44 0.70 2.29
C PHE A 79 -6.86 1.25 2.27
N LEU A 80 -7.28 1.83 1.15
CA LEU A 80 -8.62 2.36 1.00
C LEU A 80 -9.52 1.32 0.33
N GLU A 81 -10.47 0.82 1.11
CA GLU A 81 -11.53 -0.07 0.64
C GLU A 81 -12.68 0.72 0.00
N GLY A 82 -13.26 0.16 -1.05
CA GLY A 82 -14.41 0.74 -1.75
C GLY A 82 -14.31 0.58 -3.26
N GLU A 83 -15.29 1.16 -3.94
CA GLU A 83 -15.41 1.11 -5.39
C GLU A 83 -15.32 2.51 -6.01
N GLY A 84 -14.98 2.54 -7.30
CA GLY A 84 -14.88 3.75 -8.10
C GLY A 84 -13.47 4.30 -8.21
N VAL A 85 -13.38 5.61 -8.48
CA VAL A 85 -12.12 6.31 -8.72
C VAL A 85 -11.95 7.38 -7.64
N LEU A 86 -10.78 7.40 -7.00
CA LEU A 86 -10.34 8.50 -6.16
C LEU A 86 -9.54 9.48 -7.01
N SER A 87 -10.01 10.72 -7.11
CA SER A 87 -9.30 11.86 -7.71
C SER A 87 -9.38 13.08 -6.79
N LYS A 88 -8.63 14.14 -7.13
CA LYS A 88 -8.73 15.43 -6.44
C LYS A 88 -10.17 15.95 -6.42
N ASP A 89 -10.86 15.86 -7.55
CA ASP A 89 -12.22 16.38 -7.69
C ASP A 89 -13.23 15.59 -6.86
N THR A 90 -13.13 14.26 -6.86
CA THR A 90 -14.05 13.43 -6.06
C THR A 90 -13.83 13.66 -4.57
N LEU A 91 -12.57 13.75 -4.12
CA LEU A 91 -12.26 13.99 -2.72
C LEU A 91 -12.76 15.36 -2.26
N ILE A 92 -12.60 16.40 -3.07
CA ILE A 92 -13.06 17.75 -2.72
C ILE A 92 -14.59 17.84 -2.76
N ALA A 93 -15.25 17.13 -3.69
CA ALA A 93 -16.70 16.99 -3.66
C ALA A 93 -17.16 16.38 -2.33
N ASP A 94 -16.52 15.29 -1.90
CA ASP A 94 -16.81 14.63 -0.62
C ASP A 94 -16.58 15.62 0.55
N ILE A 95 -15.46 16.36 0.60
CA ILE A 95 -15.17 17.39 1.62
C ILE A 95 -16.25 18.48 1.66
N LYS A 96 -16.71 18.96 0.50
CA LYS A 96 -17.76 19.98 0.40
C LYS A 96 -19.10 19.47 0.93
N THR A 97 -19.47 18.23 0.62
CA THR A 97 -20.74 17.66 1.08
C THR A 97 -20.81 17.58 2.61
N VAL A 98 -19.69 17.30 3.27
CA VAL A 98 -19.59 17.20 4.74
C VAL A 98 -19.19 18.53 5.39
N SER A 99 -19.14 19.64 4.63
CA SER A 99 -18.81 20.99 5.11
C SER A 99 -17.44 21.11 5.80
N LEU A 100 -16.44 20.35 5.34
CA LEU A 100 -15.08 20.30 5.93
C LEU A 100 -14.06 21.21 5.23
N CYS A 101 -14.52 22.21 4.46
CA CYS A 101 -13.66 23.11 3.69
C CYS A 101 -12.71 23.98 4.53
N SER A 102 -13.00 24.20 5.82
CA SER A 102 -12.07 24.88 6.74
C SER A 102 -10.91 23.96 7.13
N SER A 103 -11.19 22.68 7.32
CA SER A 103 -10.20 21.67 7.75
C SER A 103 -9.41 21.09 6.60
N LEU A 104 -9.93 21.06 5.37
CA LEU A 104 -9.24 20.58 4.17
C LEU A 104 -9.49 21.55 2.99
N PRO A 105 -8.91 22.78 3.03
CA PRO A 105 -9.14 23.77 1.99
C PRO A 105 -8.51 23.37 0.66
N SER A 106 -9.18 23.74 -0.43
CA SER A 106 -8.65 23.75 -1.79
C SER A 106 -9.27 24.92 -2.54
N GLU A 107 -8.48 26.00 -2.66
CA GLU A 107 -8.86 27.23 -3.35
C GLU A 107 -9.14 27.00 -4.84
N SER A 108 -8.32 26.17 -5.51
CA SER A 108 -8.50 25.78 -6.92
C SER A 108 -9.85 25.12 -7.21
N ALA A 109 -10.43 24.48 -6.20
CA ALA A 109 -11.75 23.87 -6.29
C ALA A 109 -12.84 24.68 -5.57
N GLY A 110 -12.56 25.88 -5.07
CA GLY A 110 -13.53 26.75 -4.41
C GLY A 110 -14.03 26.20 -3.06
N CYS A 111 -13.14 25.63 -2.25
CA CYS A 111 -13.44 25.08 -0.92
C CYS A 111 -12.47 25.69 0.11
N GLY A 112 -12.83 26.80 0.74
CA GLY A 112 -11.94 27.49 1.69
C GLY A 112 -10.80 28.29 1.02
N VAL A 113 -9.83 28.74 1.83
CA VAL A 113 -8.70 29.57 1.39
C VAL A 113 -7.39 28.78 1.54
N GLY A 114 -6.56 28.79 0.50
CA GLY A 114 -5.33 28.00 0.43
C GLY A 114 -5.50 26.58 -0.11
N GLU A 115 -4.40 25.83 -0.21
CA GLU A 115 -4.37 24.45 -0.70
C GLU A 115 -3.85 23.51 0.39
N ALA A 116 -4.71 22.59 0.85
CA ALA A 116 -4.32 21.48 1.70
C ALA A 116 -3.61 20.38 0.91
N PHE A 117 -3.89 20.27 -0.39
CA PHE A 117 -3.40 19.19 -1.24
C PHE A 117 -2.51 19.75 -2.36
N ALA A 118 -1.23 19.35 -2.35
CA ALA A 118 -0.31 19.67 -3.43
C ALA A 118 -0.61 18.83 -4.69
N SER A 119 -0.89 17.53 -4.52
CA SER A 119 -1.31 16.65 -5.62
C SER A 119 -2.05 15.41 -5.11
N ILE A 120 -2.96 14.89 -5.94
CA ILE A 120 -3.69 13.63 -5.68
C ILE A 120 -3.66 12.82 -6.98
N ALA A 121 -2.95 11.69 -6.96
CA ALA A 121 -2.94 10.76 -8.09
C ALA A 121 -4.31 10.10 -8.24
N GLN A 122 -4.80 10.02 -9.47
CA GLN A 122 -6.03 9.30 -9.77
C GLN A 122 -5.80 7.80 -9.56
N LYS A 123 -6.61 7.16 -8.72
CA LYS A 123 -6.54 5.72 -8.47
C LYS A 123 -7.90 5.04 -8.51
N GLN A 124 -7.92 3.84 -9.09
CA GLN A 124 -9.05 2.93 -9.01
C GLN A 124 -9.05 2.25 -7.64
N LEU A 125 -10.19 2.22 -6.95
CA LEU A 125 -10.35 1.54 -5.67
C LEU A 125 -10.77 0.06 -5.86
N PRO A 126 -10.41 -0.85 -4.94
CA PRO A 126 -9.61 -0.61 -3.72
C PRO A 126 -8.11 -0.42 -4.02
N ALA A 127 -7.43 0.46 -3.28
CA ALA A 127 -6.03 0.77 -3.52
C ALA A 127 -5.26 1.18 -2.27
N VAL A 128 -3.95 0.96 -2.30
CA VAL A 128 -3.01 1.53 -1.33
C VAL A 128 -2.75 3.00 -1.67
N LEU A 129 -2.97 3.87 -0.68
CA LEU A 129 -2.73 5.30 -0.76
C LEU A 129 -1.62 5.69 0.20
N THR A 130 -0.65 6.47 -0.27
CA THR A 130 0.34 7.09 0.60
C THR A 130 0.09 8.57 0.69
N PHE A 131 -0.17 9.07 1.89
CA PHE A 131 -0.28 10.47 2.20
C PHE A 131 1.08 10.96 2.68
N THR A 132 1.66 11.90 1.96
CA THR A 132 2.91 12.56 2.32
C THR A 132 2.63 14.01 2.64
N CYS A 133 2.94 14.44 3.86
CA CYS A 133 2.99 15.84 4.23
C CYS A 133 4.40 16.38 3.99
N GLU A 134 4.49 17.47 3.23
CA GLU A 134 5.70 18.27 3.10
C GLU A 134 5.34 19.75 3.20
N ARG A 135 5.96 20.46 4.15
CA ARG A 135 5.79 21.91 4.37
C ARG A 135 4.33 22.36 4.48
N GLY A 136 3.50 21.59 5.19
CA GLY A 136 2.08 21.90 5.41
C GLY A 136 1.14 21.53 4.25
N SER A 137 1.65 20.90 3.18
CA SER A 137 0.87 20.43 2.04
C SER A 137 0.86 18.91 1.95
N ILE A 138 -0.28 18.32 1.62
CA ILE A 138 -0.47 16.87 1.52
C ILE A 138 -0.38 16.44 0.04
N THR A 139 0.39 15.40 -0.21
CA THR A 139 0.48 14.71 -1.50
C THR A 139 -0.04 13.29 -1.34
N VAL A 140 -0.95 12.87 -2.21
CA VAL A 140 -1.55 11.51 -2.21
C VAL A 140 -1.08 10.76 -3.44
N THR A 141 -0.36 9.66 -3.22
CA THR A 141 0.24 8.81 -4.27
C THR A 141 -0.18 7.37 -4.21
#